data_AF-A0A7W1CCY5-F1
#
_entry.id   AF-A0A7W1CCY5-F1
#
_cell.length_a   1.000
_cell.length_b   1.000
_cell.length_c   1.000
_cell.angle_alpha   90.00
_cell.angle_beta   90.00
_cell.angle_gamma   90.00
#
_symmetry.space_group_name_H-M   'P 1'
#
loop_
_entity.id
_entity.type
_entity.pdbx_description
1 polymer ?
#
loop_
_entity_poly.entity_id
_entity_poly.type
_entity_poly.pdbx_seq_one_letter_code
_entity_poly.pdbx_strand_id
1 'polypeptide(L)' 'EYLGEGIASLAHGLSPEIIVIGGDISAAWNLIEPIIKGKVKSRYLIPSIAKIEIRAASVQRPSLFGAIPIALQNFF' A
#
# COMPACT_ATOMS: atom_id res chain seq x y z
N GLU A 1 -2.55 -10.77 -10.50
CA GLU A 1 -2.74 -11.64 -9.31
C GLU A 1 -1.54 -11.67 -8.37
N TYR A 2 -0.31 -11.90 -8.85
CA TYR A 2 0.89 -11.99 -8.00
C TYR A 2 1.14 -10.78 -7.10
N LEU A 3 0.87 -9.56 -7.57
CA LEU A 3 0.99 -8.35 -6.74
C LEU A 3 0.09 -8.42 -5.49
N GLY A 4 -1.15 -8.91 -5.64
CA GLY A 4 -2.07 -9.06 -4.53
C GLY A 4 -1.62 -10.11 -3.51
N GLU A 5 -1.01 -11.22 -3.97
CA GLU A 5 -0.42 -12.24 -3.08
C GLU A 5 0.76 -11.70 -2.27
N GLY A 6 1.65 -10.94 -2.92
CA GLY A 6 2.78 -10.31 -2.25
C GLY A 6 2.32 -9.32 -1.17
N ILE A 7 1.37 -8.44 -1.52
CA ILE A 7 0.79 -7.48 -0.57
C ILE A 7 0.07 -8.21 0.57
N ALA A 8 -0.69 -9.27 0.29
CA ALA A 8 -1.41 -10.02 1.32
C ALA A 8 -0.45 -10.72 2.30
N SER A 9 0.69 -11.22 1.81
CA SER A 9 1.74 -11.80 2.65
C SER A 9 2.36 -10.76 3.59
N LEU A 10 2.67 -9.57 3.07
CA LEU A 10 3.18 -8.46 3.87
C LEU A 10 2.15 -7.97 4.90
N ALA A 11 0.88 -7.82 4.49
CA ALA A 11 -0.21 -7.41 5.35
C ALA A 11 -0.41 -8.38 6.52
N HIS A 12 -0.30 -9.68 6.27
CA HIS A 12 -0.39 -10.71 7.30
C HIS A 12 0.78 -10.64 8.29
N GLY A 13 2.01 -10.46 7.80
CA GLY A 13 3.21 -10.42 8.65
C GLY A 13 3.40 -9.12 9.43
N LEU A 14 3.02 -7.97 8.87
CA LEU A 14 3.22 -6.65 9.47
C LEU A 14 1.99 -6.11 10.21
N SER A 15 0.80 -6.68 9.95
CA SER A 15 -0.49 -6.23 10.49
C SER A 15 -0.69 -4.70 10.42
N PRO A 16 -0.52 -4.05 9.24
CA PRO A 16 -0.60 -2.61 9.13
C PRO A 16 -2.04 -2.11 9.23
N GLU A 17 -2.23 -0.88 9.73
CA GLU A 17 -3.51 -0.18 9.65
C GLU A 17 -3.81 0.33 8.23
N ILE A 18 -2.78 0.75 7.50
CA ILE A 18 -2.90 1.37 6.17
C ILE A 18 -1.86 0.81 5.21
N ILE A 19 -2.28 0.49 3.99
CA ILE A 19 -1.43 0.16 2.85
C ILE A 19 -1.60 1.24 1.79
N VAL A 20 -0.50 1.92 1.46
CA VAL A 20 -0.46 2.95 0.41
C VAL A 20 0.31 2.42 -0.78
N ILE A 21 -0.32 2.44 -1.96
CA ILE A 21 0.28 1.94 -3.21
C ILE A 21 0.62 3.13 -4.11
N GLY A 22 1.91 3.31 -4.38
CA GLY A 22 2.41 4.34 -5.30
C GLY A 22 3.03 3.76 -6.58
N GLY A 23 3.64 4.65 -7.37
CA GLY A 23 4.26 4.33 -8.66
C GLY A 23 3.25 4.29 -9.81
N ASP A 24 3.74 4.10 -11.03
CA ASP A 24 2.91 4.23 -12.25
C ASP A 24 1.72 3.26 -12.29
N ILE A 25 1.82 2.13 -11.57
CA ILE A 25 0.73 1.17 -11.45
C ILE A 25 -0.53 1.79 -10.84
N SER A 26 -0.41 2.81 -9.99
CA SER A 26 -1.57 3.49 -9.40
C SER A 26 -2.38 4.30 -10.41
N ALA A 27 -1.85 4.55 -11.62
CA ALA A 27 -2.61 5.17 -12.70
C ALA A 27 -3.82 4.31 -13.13
N ALA A 28 -3.74 2.98 -12.95
CA ALA A 28 -4.82 2.04 -13.22
C ALA A 28 -5.59 1.64 -11.94
N TRP A 29 -5.71 2.55 -10.96
CA TRP A 29 -6.26 2.25 -9.63
C TRP A 29 -7.60 1.50 -9.66
N ASN A 30 -8.56 1.98 -10.46
CA ASN A 30 -9.90 1.39 -10.58
C ASN A 30 -9.88 -0.08 -11.02
N LEU A 31 -8.83 -0.51 -11.74
CA LEU A 31 -8.65 -1.89 -12.17
C LEU A 31 -7.96 -2.74 -11.09
N ILE A 32 -6.93 -2.20 -10.44
CA ILE A 32 -6.08 -2.98 -9.51
C ILE A 32 -6.63 -3.04 -8.09
N GLU A 33 -7.34 -2.00 -7.64
CA GLU A 33 -7.91 -1.89 -6.30
C GLU A 33 -8.74 -3.12 -5.91
N PRO A 34 -9.77 -3.54 -6.69
CA PRO A 34 -10.59 -4.69 -6.30
C PRO A 34 -9.79 -5.99 -6.24
N ILE A 35 -8.78 -6.14 -7.10
CA ILE A 35 -7.91 -7.33 -7.14
C ILE A 35 -7.09 -7.43 -5.86
N ILE A 36 -6.47 -6.31 -5.45
CA ILE A 36 -5.62 -6.26 -4.25
C ILE A 36 -6.47 -6.42 -3.00
N LYS A 37 -7.58 -5.68 -2.88
CA LYS A 37 -8.51 -5.79 -1.74
C LYS A 37 -9.06 -7.22 -1.61
N GLY A 38 -9.38 -7.88 -2.73
CA GLY A 38 -9.85 -9.27 -2.74
C GLY A 38 -8.79 -10.23 -2.19
N LYS A 39 -7.55 -10.16 -2.70
CA LYS A 39 -6.46 -11.05 -2.26
C LYS A 39 -6.07 -10.82 -0.80
N VAL A 40 -5.96 -9.56 -0.36
CA VAL A 40 -5.67 -9.23 1.04
C VAL A 40 -6.74 -9.81 1.96
N LYS A 41 -8.03 -9.57 1.67
CA LYS A 41 -9.13 -10.12 2.47
C LYS A 41 -9.16 -11.64 2.51
N SER A 42 -8.81 -12.32 1.41
CA SER A 42 -8.81 -13.78 1.36
C SER A 42 -7.79 -14.45 2.30
N ARG A 43 -6.79 -13.71 2.80
CA ARG A 43 -5.79 -14.23 3.76
C ARG A 43 -6.22 -14.13 5.22
N TYR A 44 -7.33 -13.46 5.52
CA TYR A 44 -7.83 -13.33 6.89
C TYR A 44 -8.94 -14.35 7.16
N LEU A 45 -8.83 -15.05 8.30
CA LEU A 45 -9.86 -15.98 8.79
C LEU A 45 -11.21 -15.28 8.99
N ILE A 46 -11.19 -14.03 9.46
CA ILE A 46 -12.37 -13.19 9.66
C ILE A 46 -12.16 -11.88 8.90
N PRO A 47 -12.60 -11.78 7.63
CA PRO A 47 -12.35 -10.62 6.78
C PRO A 47 -12.93 -9.30 7.33
N SER A 48 -13.97 -9.37 8.16
CA SER A 48 -14.58 -8.18 8.80
C SER A 48 -13.72 -7.58 9.92
N ILE A 49 -12.76 -8.32 10.46
CA ILE A 49 -11.81 -7.83 11.47
C ILE A 49 -10.62 -7.13 10.79
N ALA A 50 -10.29 -7.49 9.55
CA ALA A 50 -9.23 -6.87 8.77
C ALA A 50 -9.62 -5.43 8.37
N LYS A 51 -9.48 -4.49 9.30
CA LYS A 51 -9.71 -3.04 9.09
C LYS A 51 -8.51 -2.36 8.42
N ILE A 52 -7.97 -2.99 7.38
CA ILE A 52 -6.84 -2.45 6.65
C ILE A 52 -7.35 -1.50 5.58
N GLU A 53 -6.99 -0.22 5.70
CA GLU A 53 -7.26 0.76 4.66
C GLU A 53 -6.26 0.56 3.51
N ILE A 54 -6.76 0.36 2.29
CA ILE A 54 -5.91 0.23 1.09
C ILE A 54 -6.26 1.36 0.13
N ARG A 55 -5.27 2.19 -0.21
CA ARG A 55 -5.43 3.36 -1.07
C ARG A 55 -4.25 3.61 -1.99
N ALA A 56 -4.50 4.32 -3.09
CA ALA A 56 -3.45 4.87 -3.93
C ALA A 56 -2.71 6.02 -3.21
N ALA A 57 -1.44 6.20 -3.52
CA ALA A 57 -0.69 7.38 -3.13
C ALA A 57 -1.29 8.63 -3.79
N SER A 58 -1.47 9.70 -3.02
CA SER A 58 -2.00 10.98 -3.51
C SER A 58 -0.91 11.96 -3.95
N VAL A 59 0.36 11.65 -3.71
CA VAL A 59 1.48 12.57 -3.90
C VAL A 59 2.18 12.29 -5.22
N GLN A 60 2.40 13.36 -6.00
CA GLN A 60 3.23 13.33 -7.20
C GLN A 60 4.71 13.37 -6.82
N ARG A 61 5.55 12.55 -7.48
CA ARG A 61 7.00 12.45 -7.21
C ARG A 61 7.33 12.14 -5.73
N PRO A 62 6.79 11.06 -5.14
CA PRO A 62 6.99 10.74 -3.71
C PRO A 62 8.46 10.62 -3.30
N SER A 63 9.33 10.14 -4.19
CA SER A 63 10.77 10.03 -3.92
C SER A 63 11.43 11.36 -3.62
N LEU A 64 11.02 12.45 -4.29
CA LEU A 64 11.57 13.78 -4.04
C LEU A 64 11.09 14.32 -2.70
N PHE A 65 9.79 14.18 -2.42
CA PHE A 65 9.20 14.57 -1.14
C PHE A 65 9.73 13.75 0.04
N GLY A 66 10.20 12.52 -0.18
CA GLY A 66 10.92 11.74 0.84
C GLY A 66 12.39 12.15 0.97
N ALA A 67 13.08 12.43 -0.14
CA ALA A 67 14.50 12.75 -0.13
C ALA A 67 14.81 14.10 0.52
N ILE A 68 13.99 15.13 0.28
CA ILE A 68 14.19 16.47 0.86
C ILE A 68 14.25 16.43 2.40
N PRO A 69 13.26 15.91 3.13
CA PRO A 69 13.32 15.88 4.59
C PRO A 69 14.47 15.00 5.10
N ILE A 70 14.81 13.90 4.41
CA ILE A 70 15.99 13.09 4.78
C ILE A 70 17.28 13.91 4.63
N ALA A 71 17.43 14.68 3.55
CA ALA A 71 18.57 15.56 3.39
C ALA A 71 18.63 16.62 4.50
N LEU A 72 17.49 17.26 4.80
CA LEU A 72 17.40 18.29 5.83
C LEU A 72 17.62 17.77 7.27
N GLN A 73 17.26 16.52 7.57
CA GLN A 73 17.57 15.86 8.86
C GLN A 73 19.07 15.75 9.16
N ASN A 74 19.92 15.90 8.15
CA ASN A 74 21.38 15.91 8.34
C ASN A 74 21.93 17.34 8.50
N PHE A 75 21.08 18.37 8.36
CA PHE A 75 21.46 19.79 8.51
C PHE A 75 20.88 20.44 9.77
N PHE A 76 19.82 19.88 10.35
CA PHE A 76 19.16 20.32 11.59
C PHE A 76 19.04 19.16 12.56
#